data_AF-A0AAE3DBU8-F1
#
_entry.id   AF-A0AAE3DBU8-F1
#
_cell.length_a   1.000
_cell.length_b   1.000
_cell.length_c   1.000
_cell.angle_alpha   90.00
_cell.angle_beta   90.00
_cell.angle_gamma   90.00
#
_symmetry.space_group_name_H-M   'P 1'
#
loop_
_entity.id
_entity.type
_entity.pdbx_description
1 polymer ?
#
loop_
_entity_poly.entity_id
_entity_poly.type
_entity_poly.pdbx_seq_one_letter_code
_entity_poly.pdbx_strand_id
1 'polypeptide(L)'
;MKAERDLQQKKKEHFREVSDRLTAASHVQIEYFAKHTKIEGYYESQMAGHLFGCDRLLKQENMFGTLQMGYNPNRERVFLFANLKTSRYDTVASRYQREMKEYQQKSLLKGNNENRAYVSKRWEMASVLIEKKENKPWTRYSIQTYLGRNNMEAIQKTMPFFMKSEETEELTQIRKRRKEIQEAIRENQEKSEEVRGLRREAVENLTMENLTESILTRKETAQKHFLRRLNYAYDFQKQDIEAYYREKKKTLQETAEREVPEETEPGDENG
;
A
#
# COMPACT_ATOMS: atom_id res chain seq x y z
N MET A 1 -32.43 -19.10 2.05
CA MET A 1 -31.93 -20.22 2.88
C MET A 1 -30.52 -20.71 2.50
N LYS A 2 -30.28 -21.51 1.43
CA LYS A 2 -28.92 -22.02 1.12
C LYS A 2 -27.96 -20.91 0.64
N ALA A 3 -28.40 -20.08 -0.31
CA ALA A 3 -27.59 -18.97 -0.85
C ALA A 3 -27.24 -17.90 0.20
N GLU A 4 -28.13 -17.63 1.18
CA GLU A 4 -27.86 -16.69 2.27
C GLU A 4 -26.84 -17.26 3.26
N ARG A 5 -26.92 -18.56 3.58
CA ARG A 5 -25.92 -19.23 4.42
C ARG A 5 -24.55 -19.27 3.74
N ASP A 6 -24.51 -19.56 2.45
CA ASP A 6 -23.27 -19.55 1.66
C ASP A 6 -22.66 -18.12 1.61
N LEU A 7 -23.49 -17.08 1.48
CA LEU A 7 -23.04 -15.69 1.51
C LEU A 7 -22.49 -15.29 2.88
N GLN A 8 -23.18 -15.64 3.98
CA GLN A 8 -22.71 -15.38 5.34
C GLN A 8 -21.40 -16.11 5.64
N GLN A 9 -21.25 -17.34 5.14
CA GLN A 9 -20.02 -18.10 5.30
C GLN A 9 -18.85 -17.45 4.55
N LYS A 10 -19.05 -17.02 3.30
CA LYS A 10 -18.04 -16.29 2.54
C LYS A 10 -17.62 -14.99 3.22
N LYS A 11 -18.57 -14.23 3.79
CA LYS A 11 -18.27 -13.00 4.56
C LYS A 11 -17.44 -13.31 5.80
N LYS A 12 -17.76 -14.38 6.52
CA LYS A 12 -17.00 -14.82 7.70
C LYS A 12 -15.58 -15.23 7.34
N GLU A 13 -15.40 -15.94 6.22
CA GLU A 13 -14.09 -16.30 5.68
C GLU A 13 -13.29 -15.05 5.29
N HIS A 14 -13.93 -14.09 4.62
CA HIS A 14 -13.32 -12.81 4.28
C HIS A 14 -12.82 -12.05 5.53
N PHE A 15 -13.66 -11.88 6.56
CA PHE A 15 -13.23 -11.17 7.77
C PHE A 15 -12.18 -11.93 8.57
N ARG A 16 -12.17 -13.26 8.53
CA ARG A 16 -11.08 -14.07 9.08
C ARG A 16 -9.77 -13.80 8.35
N GLU A 17 -9.79 -13.82 7.02
CA GLU A 17 -8.62 -13.50 6.20
C GLU A 17 -8.10 -12.08 6.49
N VAL A 18 -8.98 -11.08 6.61
CA VAL A 18 -8.61 -9.71 6.99
C VAL A 18 -7.97 -9.67 8.37
N SER A 19 -8.55 -10.39 9.34
CA SER A 19 -7.99 -10.49 10.69
C SER A 19 -6.59 -11.11 10.67
N ASP A 20 -6.41 -12.22 9.96
CA ASP A 20 -5.14 -12.93 9.82
C ASP A 20 -4.08 -12.05 9.15
N ARG A 21 -4.47 -11.22 8.17
CA ARG A 21 -3.57 -10.26 7.54
C ARG A 21 -3.13 -9.14 8.46
N LEU A 22 -4.01 -8.70 9.37
CA LEU A 22 -3.69 -7.67 10.37
C LEU A 22 -2.82 -8.21 11.50
N THR A 23 -2.94 -9.49 11.85
CA THR A 23 -2.19 -10.14 12.95
C THR A 23 -0.92 -10.84 12.49
N ALA A 24 -0.73 -11.02 11.18
CA ALA A 24 0.45 -11.65 10.65
C ALA A 24 1.73 -10.95 11.12
N ALA A 25 2.69 -11.76 11.56
CA ALA A 25 4.01 -11.28 11.90
C ALA A 25 4.56 -10.46 10.72
N SER A 26 4.98 -9.24 11.03
CA SER A 26 5.62 -8.36 10.07
C SER A 26 7.02 -8.04 10.55
N HIS A 27 7.98 -8.17 9.65
CA HIS A 27 9.35 -7.75 9.85
C HIS A 27 9.51 -6.36 9.26
N VAL A 28 9.95 -5.40 10.07
CA VAL A 28 10.16 -4.03 9.65
C VAL A 28 11.65 -3.74 9.69
N GLN A 29 12.21 -3.46 8.52
CA GLN A 29 13.57 -3.00 8.35
C GLN A 29 13.52 -1.51 8.05
N ILE A 30 14.11 -0.72 8.95
CA ILE A 30 14.35 0.71 8.73
C ILE A 30 15.78 0.84 8.25
N GLU A 31 15.96 1.41 7.07
CA GLU A 31 17.27 1.61 6.48
C GLU A 31 17.61 3.09 6.61
N TYR A 32 18.54 3.40 7.52
CA TYR A 32 19.06 4.75 7.62
C TYR A 32 19.93 5.06 6.41
N PHE A 33 19.62 6.17 5.75
CA PHE A 33 20.33 6.59 4.57
C PHE A 33 21.78 6.96 4.92
N ALA A 34 22.68 6.03 4.58
CA ALA A 34 24.13 6.25 4.61
C ALA A 34 24.76 6.02 3.23
N LYS A 35 24.13 5.18 2.40
CA LYS A 35 24.55 4.86 1.03
C LYS A 35 23.37 4.36 0.22
N HIS A 36 23.54 4.38 -1.10
CA HIS A 36 22.50 3.92 -2.03
C HIS A 36 22.07 2.48 -1.74
N THR A 37 20.77 2.29 -1.52
CA THR A 37 20.18 0.97 -1.25
C THR A 37 19.01 0.73 -2.17
N LYS A 38 19.10 -0.31 -3.00
CA LYS A 38 18.11 -0.60 -4.05
C LYS A 38 16.79 -1.10 -3.48
N ILE A 39 15.71 -0.81 -4.20
CA ILE A 39 14.38 -1.34 -3.90
C ILE A 39 14.24 -2.74 -4.51
N GLU A 40 13.90 -3.71 -3.68
CA GLU A 40 13.70 -5.09 -4.13
C GLU A 40 12.47 -5.18 -5.04
N GLY A 41 12.62 -5.80 -6.21
CA GLY A 41 11.53 -5.97 -7.17
C GLY A 41 11.22 -4.74 -8.03
N TYR A 42 11.94 -3.63 -7.84
CA TYR A 42 11.89 -2.46 -8.71
C TYR A 42 13.13 -2.41 -9.61
N TYR A 43 12.92 -2.53 -10.92
CA TYR A 43 13.98 -2.47 -11.93
C TYR A 43 14.03 -1.07 -12.52
N GLU A 44 15.07 -0.36 -12.11
CA GLU A 44 15.45 0.96 -12.59
C GLU A 44 15.97 0.86 -14.03
N SER A 45 15.54 1.79 -14.88
CA SER A 45 16.01 1.84 -16.26
C SER A 45 17.29 2.68 -16.35
N GLN A 46 18.33 2.18 -17.02
CA GLN A 46 19.56 2.93 -17.32
C GLN A 46 19.39 3.88 -18.52
N MET A 47 18.23 4.52 -18.67
CA MET A 47 17.98 5.42 -19.80
C MET A 47 18.65 6.78 -19.62
N ALA A 48 18.98 7.43 -20.73
CA ALA A 48 19.49 8.79 -20.77
C ALA A 48 18.52 9.75 -20.04
N GLY A 49 19.00 10.44 -19.01
CA GLY A 49 18.23 11.36 -18.16
C GLY A 49 17.91 10.86 -16.74
N HIS A 50 18.10 9.57 -16.44
CA HIS A 50 18.06 9.06 -15.07
C HIS A 50 19.49 8.90 -14.54
N LEU A 51 19.98 9.92 -13.84
CA LEU A 51 21.35 9.97 -13.33
C LEU A 51 21.53 9.10 -12.08
N PHE A 52 20.45 8.79 -11.37
CA PHE A 52 20.49 8.14 -10.07
C PHE A 52 19.44 7.04 -9.92
N GLY A 53 19.79 5.98 -9.20
CA GLY A 53 18.85 4.96 -8.74
C GLY A 53 17.96 5.45 -7.60
N CYS A 54 16.84 4.77 -7.37
CA CYS A 54 15.94 5.04 -6.24
C CYS A 54 16.45 4.38 -4.97
N ASP A 55 16.32 5.08 -3.85
CA ASP A 55 16.71 4.54 -2.55
C ASP A 55 15.56 3.96 -1.78
N ARG A 56 15.82 2.86 -1.09
CA ARG A 56 14.94 2.32 -0.08
C ARG A 56 15.23 2.97 1.27
N LEU A 57 14.15 3.38 1.94
CA LEU A 57 14.19 3.99 3.27
C LEU A 57 13.56 3.08 4.34
N LEU A 58 12.55 2.31 3.94
CA LEU A 58 11.86 1.39 4.82
C LEU A 58 11.38 0.20 4.02
N LYS A 59 11.52 -0.99 4.59
CA LYS A 59 10.94 -2.24 4.10
C LYS A 59 10.10 -2.85 5.21
N GLN A 60 8.84 -3.11 4.92
CA GLN A 60 7.94 -3.88 5.76
C GLN A 60 7.54 -5.13 4.99
N GLU A 61 7.90 -6.27 5.55
CA GLU A 61 7.64 -7.58 4.97
C GLU A 61 6.67 -8.35 5.85
N ASN A 62 5.65 -8.95 5.26
CA ASN A 62 4.73 -9.84 5.97
C ASN A 62 4.57 -11.16 5.20
N MET A 63 3.71 -12.05 5.69
CA MET A 63 3.44 -13.33 5.04
C MET A 63 2.77 -13.20 3.66
N PHE A 64 2.16 -12.05 3.36
CA PHE A 64 1.32 -11.82 2.18
C PHE A 64 2.02 -10.97 1.10
N GLY A 65 3.07 -10.25 1.45
CA GLY A 65 3.69 -9.30 0.56
C GLY A 65 4.83 -8.51 1.20
N THR A 66 5.35 -7.60 0.40
CA THR A 66 6.41 -6.67 0.77
C THR A 66 5.96 -5.27 0.41
N LEU A 67 6.12 -4.35 1.34
CA LEU A 67 5.87 -2.93 1.18
C LEU A 67 7.16 -2.17 1.43
N GLN A 68 7.60 -1.39 0.46
CA GLN A 68 8.83 -0.62 0.53
C GLN A 68 8.51 0.86 0.34
N MET A 69 9.06 1.71 1.21
CA MET A 69 9.10 3.14 0.99
C MET A 69 10.46 3.50 0.41
N GLY A 70 10.45 4.34 -0.62
CA GLY A 70 11.68 4.81 -1.23
C GLY A 70 11.65 6.27 -1.62
N TYR A 71 12.80 6.76 -2.06
CA TYR A 71 13.03 8.10 -2.57
C TYR A 71 13.57 8.03 -4.00
N ASN A 72 12.95 8.80 -4.90
CA ASN A 72 13.38 8.95 -6.27
C ASN A 72 14.14 10.29 -6.40
N PRO A 73 15.49 10.28 -6.47
CA PRO A 73 16.31 11.51 -6.58
C PRO A 73 16.17 12.25 -7.91
N ASN A 74 15.70 11.58 -8.98
CA ASN A 74 15.48 12.23 -10.28
C ASN A 74 14.22 13.10 -10.28
N ARG A 75 13.24 12.76 -9.44
CA ARG A 75 11.96 13.48 -9.31
C ARG A 75 11.81 14.20 -7.98
N GLU A 76 12.75 14.00 -7.07
CA GLU A 76 12.77 14.50 -5.68
C GLU A 76 11.49 14.12 -4.92
N ARG A 77 11.08 12.85 -5.07
CA ARG A 77 9.80 12.36 -4.53
C ARG A 77 9.96 11.08 -3.75
N VAL A 78 9.25 11.01 -2.63
CA VAL A 78 9.03 9.74 -1.94
C VAL A 78 7.93 8.93 -2.61
N PHE A 79 8.04 7.61 -2.51
CA PHE A 79 7.06 6.69 -3.05
C PHE A 79 6.88 5.45 -2.17
N LEU A 80 5.74 4.79 -2.36
CA LEU A 80 5.42 3.48 -1.81
C LEU A 80 5.40 2.47 -2.94
N PHE A 81 6.10 1.35 -2.74
CA PHE A 81 6.14 0.22 -3.64
C PHE A 81 5.59 -1.02 -2.93
N ALA A 82 4.50 -1.59 -3.44
CA ALA A 82 3.84 -2.75 -2.86
C ALA A 82 3.87 -3.93 -3.83
N ASN A 83 4.21 -5.09 -3.30
CA ASN A 83 4.37 -6.33 -4.04
C ASN A 83 3.73 -7.47 -3.24
N LEU A 84 2.96 -8.34 -3.89
CA LEU A 84 2.39 -9.52 -3.25
C LEU A 84 3.34 -10.70 -3.36
N LYS A 85 3.49 -11.42 -2.24
CA LYS A 85 4.07 -12.75 -2.26
C LYS A 85 3.00 -13.72 -2.73
N THR A 86 3.43 -14.85 -3.27
CA THR A 86 2.59 -16.05 -3.41
C THR A 86 2.04 -16.38 -2.03
N SER A 87 0.82 -15.96 -1.76
CA SER A 87 0.17 -16.10 -0.47
C SER A 87 -0.51 -17.47 -0.41
N ARG A 88 -0.75 -18.00 0.78
CA ARG A 88 -1.55 -19.23 0.95
C ARG A 88 -2.97 -19.10 0.39
N TYR A 89 -3.47 -17.86 0.27
CA TYR A 89 -4.75 -17.50 -0.34
C TYR A 89 -4.63 -17.12 -1.82
N ASP A 90 -3.42 -16.90 -2.34
CA ASP A 90 -3.16 -16.51 -3.73
C ASP A 90 -2.14 -17.44 -4.38
N THR A 91 -2.64 -18.43 -5.13
CA THR A 91 -1.84 -19.53 -5.67
C THR A 91 -1.15 -19.23 -7.00
N VAL A 92 -1.45 -18.10 -7.65
CA VAL A 92 -0.81 -17.77 -8.93
C VAL A 92 0.56 -17.15 -8.65
N ALA A 93 1.63 -17.94 -8.75
CA ALA A 93 2.98 -17.43 -8.73
C ALA A 93 3.35 -16.91 -10.11
N SER A 94 3.46 -15.59 -10.29
CA SER A 94 4.01 -15.03 -11.54
C SER A 94 5.24 -14.18 -11.27
N ARG A 95 6.24 -14.29 -12.15
CA ARG A 95 7.41 -13.39 -12.15
C ARG A 95 6.99 -11.91 -12.22
N TYR A 96 5.86 -11.62 -12.86
CA TYR A 96 5.30 -10.28 -13.04
C TYR A 96 4.69 -9.67 -11.77
N GLN A 97 4.33 -10.49 -10.77
CA GLN A 97 3.96 -9.98 -9.44
C GLN A 97 5.17 -9.33 -8.79
N ARG A 98 6.35 -9.92 -8.96
CA ARG A 98 7.56 -9.55 -8.22
C ARG A 98 8.33 -8.38 -8.80
N GLU A 99 8.16 -8.10 -10.10
CA GLU A 99 9.01 -7.19 -10.84
C GLU A 99 8.21 -6.03 -11.45
N MET A 100 8.62 -4.79 -11.17
CA MET A 100 8.15 -3.60 -11.85
C MET A 100 9.32 -2.94 -12.59
N LYS A 101 9.16 -2.68 -13.89
CA LYS A 101 10.14 -1.95 -14.70
C LYS A 101 9.71 -0.50 -14.86
N GLU A 102 10.59 0.45 -14.60
CA GLU A 102 10.30 1.89 -14.66
C GLU A 102 9.70 2.34 -16.02
N TYR A 103 10.22 1.86 -17.15
CA TYR A 103 9.71 2.23 -18.49
C TYR A 103 8.45 1.46 -18.92
N GLN A 104 8.08 0.39 -18.19
CA GLN A 104 6.82 -0.34 -18.41
C GLN A 104 5.68 0.18 -17.51
N GLN A 105 5.82 1.39 -16.96
CA GLN A 105 4.75 2.14 -16.28
C GLN A 105 3.58 2.45 -17.25
N LYS A 106 2.84 1.43 -17.68
CA LYS A 106 1.90 1.51 -18.80
C LYS A 106 0.55 2.15 -18.46
N SER A 107 0.35 2.59 -17.22
CA SER A 107 -0.85 3.35 -16.87
C SER A 107 -0.61 4.24 -15.65
N LEU A 108 -0.38 5.53 -15.90
CA LEU A 108 -0.54 6.56 -14.89
C LEU A 108 -2.02 6.53 -14.45
N LEU A 109 -2.25 6.08 -13.23
CA LEU A 109 -3.55 6.13 -12.60
C LEU A 109 -3.77 7.56 -12.11
N LYS A 110 -4.16 8.44 -13.05
CA LYS A 110 -4.44 9.86 -12.75
C LYS A 110 -5.49 9.95 -11.63
N GLY A 111 -5.18 10.72 -10.59
CA GLY A 111 -6.14 11.30 -9.68
C GLY A 111 -5.96 12.81 -9.76
N ASN A 112 -6.99 13.60 -9.48
CA ASN A 112 -6.94 15.07 -9.50
C ASN A 112 -5.96 15.69 -8.47
N ASN A 113 -5.21 14.86 -7.74
CA ASN A 113 -4.20 15.26 -6.77
C ASN A 113 -2.81 14.92 -7.32
N GLU A 114 -1.83 15.73 -6.95
CA GLU A 114 -0.44 15.76 -7.43
C GLU A 114 0.38 14.46 -7.22
N ASN A 115 -0.23 13.41 -6.67
CA ASN A 115 0.31 12.07 -6.48
C ASN A 115 0.14 11.24 -7.76
N ARG A 116 1.11 10.36 -8.03
CA ARG A 116 1.11 9.51 -9.23
C ARG A 116 1.08 8.06 -8.80
N ALA A 117 0.24 7.24 -9.42
CA ALA A 117 0.22 5.81 -9.16
C ALA A 117 0.44 5.04 -10.45
N TYR A 118 1.16 3.93 -10.32
CA TYR A 118 1.65 3.10 -11.40
C TYR A 118 1.44 1.63 -11.04
N VAL A 119 1.22 0.80 -12.05
CA VAL A 119 1.06 -0.65 -11.90
C VAL A 119 1.89 -1.35 -12.96
N SER A 120 2.54 -2.46 -12.62
CA SER A 120 3.41 -3.21 -13.55
C SER A 120 2.65 -3.74 -14.78
N LYS A 121 1.39 -4.18 -14.62
CA LYS A 121 0.43 -4.54 -15.68
C LYS A 121 -1.02 -4.29 -15.21
N ARG A 122 -1.99 -4.18 -16.13
CA ARG A 122 -3.44 -4.10 -15.79
C ARG A 122 -4.04 -5.47 -15.42
N TRP A 123 -3.32 -6.27 -14.63
CA TRP A 123 -3.75 -7.61 -14.21
C TRP A 123 -3.92 -7.64 -12.70
N GLU A 124 -4.69 -8.61 -12.21
CA GLU A 124 -4.81 -8.93 -10.79
C GLU A 124 -3.42 -9.25 -10.21
N MET A 125 -3.20 -8.85 -8.96
CA MET A 125 -1.95 -9.02 -8.21
C MET A 125 -0.68 -8.34 -8.76
N ALA A 126 -0.79 -7.40 -9.70
CA ALA A 126 0.38 -6.67 -10.19
C ALA A 126 1.07 -5.83 -9.10
N SER A 127 2.39 -5.65 -9.22
CA SER A 127 3.17 -4.73 -8.38
C SER A 127 2.70 -3.28 -8.59
N VAL A 128 2.67 -2.50 -7.52
CA VAL A 128 2.12 -1.16 -7.51
C VAL A 128 3.12 -0.15 -6.93
N LEU A 129 3.20 1.03 -7.54
CA LEU A 129 4.00 2.15 -7.06
C LEU A 129 3.13 3.41 -6.93
N ILE A 130 3.13 4.05 -5.76
CA ILE A 130 2.51 5.36 -5.53
C ILE A 130 3.61 6.37 -5.24
N GLU A 131 3.85 7.32 -6.14
CA GLU A 131 4.66 8.50 -5.86
C GLU A 131 3.82 9.59 -5.23
N LYS A 132 4.42 10.23 -4.23
CA LYS A 132 3.85 11.39 -3.59
C LYS A 132 4.33 12.67 -4.23
N LYS A 133 3.53 13.73 -4.15
CA LYS A 133 4.06 15.07 -4.39
C LYS A 133 5.17 15.39 -3.38
N GLU A 134 6.17 16.11 -3.87
CA GLU A 134 7.24 16.73 -3.09
C GLU A 134 6.71 17.45 -1.84
N ASN A 135 7.44 17.30 -0.73
CA ASN A 135 7.27 18.04 0.52
C ASN A 135 5.90 17.96 1.23
N LYS A 136 5.10 16.92 0.96
CA LYS A 136 3.87 16.66 1.73
C LYS A 136 4.01 15.38 2.57
N PRO A 137 3.39 15.28 3.76
CA PRO A 137 3.36 14.06 4.57
C PRO A 137 2.35 13.05 4.03
N TRP A 138 2.63 11.75 4.14
CA TRP A 138 1.69 10.67 3.85
C TRP A 138 0.47 10.80 4.74
N THR A 139 -0.70 10.90 4.09
CA THR A 139 -2.00 10.98 4.73
C THR A 139 -2.87 9.84 4.26
N ARG A 140 -3.93 9.55 5.03
CA ARG A 140 -4.96 8.58 4.62
C ARG A 140 -5.48 8.85 3.22
N TYR A 141 -5.82 10.10 2.92
CA TYR A 141 -6.33 10.50 1.60
C TYR A 141 -5.32 10.26 0.48
N SER A 142 -4.02 10.43 0.73
CA SER A 142 -3.00 10.23 -0.30
C SER A 142 -2.87 8.79 -0.80
N ILE A 143 -3.31 7.80 -0.01
CA ILE A 143 -3.28 6.38 -0.35
C ILE A 143 -4.69 5.89 -0.72
N GLN A 144 -5.72 6.33 0.01
CA GLN A 144 -7.09 5.84 -0.13
C GLN A 144 -7.69 6.07 -1.52
N THR A 145 -7.33 7.16 -2.21
CA THR A 145 -7.79 7.44 -3.59
C THR A 145 -7.44 6.33 -4.59
N TYR A 146 -6.45 5.50 -4.27
CA TYR A 146 -6.00 4.43 -5.15
C TYR A 146 -6.55 3.05 -4.77
N LEU A 147 -7.01 2.89 -3.53
CA LEU A 147 -7.47 1.61 -3.01
C LEU A 147 -8.78 1.12 -3.61
N GLY A 148 -9.59 1.97 -4.22
CA GLY A 148 -10.84 1.55 -4.85
C GLY A 148 -10.69 0.91 -6.24
N ARG A 149 -9.45 0.74 -6.74
CA ARG A 149 -9.20 0.25 -8.12
C ARG A 149 -8.80 -1.22 -8.11
N ASN A 150 -9.40 -2.03 -8.97
CA ASN A 150 -9.11 -3.47 -9.08
C ASN A 150 -7.62 -3.76 -9.35
N ASN A 151 -6.97 -2.94 -10.17
CA ASN A 151 -5.54 -3.11 -10.50
C ASN A 151 -4.59 -2.71 -9.35
N MET A 152 -5.13 -2.24 -8.22
CA MET A 152 -4.37 -1.84 -7.01
C MET A 152 -4.54 -2.85 -5.87
N GLU A 153 -5.00 -4.06 -6.20
CA GLU A 153 -5.20 -5.18 -5.28
C GLU A 153 -3.98 -5.43 -4.38
N ALA A 154 -2.75 -5.33 -4.91
CA ALA A 154 -1.54 -5.51 -4.10
C ALA A 154 -1.47 -4.56 -2.91
N ILE A 155 -1.85 -3.28 -3.09
CA ILE A 155 -1.91 -2.30 -2.00
C ILE A 155 -3.07 -2.61 -1.04
N GLN A 156 -4.22 -3.04 -1.55
CA GLN A 156 -5.36 -3.43 -0.70
C GLN A 156 -4.99 -4.62 0.21
N LYS A 157 -4.34 -5.64 -0.36
CA LYS A 157 -3.97 -6.87 0.34
C LYS A 157 -2.78 -6.68 1.28
N THR A 158 -1.79 -5.86 0.91
CA THR A 158 -0.64 -5.53 1.78
C THR A 158 -0.99 -4.53 2.88
N MET A 159 -2.00 -3.68 2.67
CA MET A 159 -2.46 -2.68 3.63
C MET A 159 -3.97 -2.73 3.85
N PRO A 160 -4.51 -3.84 4.40
CA PRO A 160 -5.96 -4.05 4.57
C PRO A 160 -6.61 -3.04 5.53
N PHE A 161 -5.79 -2.32 6.31
CA PHE A 161 -6.22 -1.34 7.30
C PHE A 161 -6.71 0.00 6.73
N PHE A 162 -6.49 0.28 5.44
CA PHE A 162 -7.05 1.48 4.82
C PHE A 162 -8.47 1.28 4.27
N MET A 163 -8.89 0.04 4.03
CA MET A 163 -10.25 -0.30 3.62
C MET A 163 -11.06 -0.64 4.87
N LYS A 164 -12.15 0.08 5.13
CA LYS A 164 -13.03 -0.15 6.30
C LYS A 164 -14.51 -0.22 5.94
N SER A 165 -14.85 0.05 4.67
CA SER A 165 -16.25 0.18 4.21
C SER A 165 -17.05 -1.08 4.49
N GLU A 166 -16.50 -2.24 4.11
CA GLU A 166 -17.16 -3.53 4.28
C GLU A 166 -17.41 -3.85 5.76
N GLU A 167 -16.42 -3.67 6.64
CA GLU A 167 -16.62 -3.90 8.07
C GLU A 167 -17.57 -2.87 8.71
N THR A 168 -17.54 -1.61 8.26
CA THR A 168 -18.47 -0.61 8.77
C THR A 168 -19.91 -0.90 8.36
N GLU A 169 -20.13 -1.29 7.10
CA GLU A 169 -21.44 -1.67 6.60
C GLU A 169 -21.95 -2.90 7.33
N GLU A 170 -21.13 -3.95 7.46
CA GLU A 170 -21.53 -5.15 8.19
C GLU A 170 -21.87 -4.85 9.66
N LEU A 171 -21.05 -4.04 10.35
CA LEU A 171 -21.31 -3.67 11.74
C LEU A 171 -22.65 -2.94 11.88
N THR A 172 -23.00 -2.07 10.91
CA THR A 172 -24.31 -1.40 10.93
C THR A 172 -25.47 -2.37 10.72
N GLN A 173 -25.30 -3.36 9.83
CA GLN A 173 -26.33 -4.38 9.59
C GLN A 173 -26.52 -5.30 10.79
N ILE A 174 -25.42 -5.76 11.40
CA ILE A 174 -25.46 -6.59 12.63
C ILE A 174 -26.18 -5.86 13.76
N ARG A 175 -25.88 -4.56 13.95
CA ARG A 175 -26.53 -3.73 14.98
C ARG A 175 -28.02 -3.51 14.72
N LYS A 176 -28.43 -3.32 13.46
CA LYS A 176 -29.85 -3.25 13.09
C LYS A 176 -30.56 -4.58 13.39
N ARG A 177 -29.98 -5.69 12.93
CA ARG A 177 -30.53 -7.03 13.13
C ARG A 177 -30.64 -7.40 14.61
N ARG A 178 -29.66 -7.00 15.42
CA ARG A 178 -29.70 -7.18 16.88
C ARG A 178 -30.89 -6.47 17.52
N LYS A 179 -31.22 -5.25 17.08
CA LYS A 179 -32.39 -4.51 17.58
C LYS A 179 -33.70 -5.23 17.20
N GLU A 180 -33.83 -5.66 15.95
CA GLU A 180 -34.99 -6.44 15.48
C GLU A 180 -35.19 -7.73 16.30
N ILE A 181 -34.10 -8.47 16.55
CA ILE A 181 -34.16 -9.70 17.35
C ILE A 181 -34.56 -9.40 18.80
N GLN A 182 -34.04 -8.32 19.39
CA GLN A 182 -34.42 -7.92 20.75
C GLN A 182 -35.89 -7.53 20.86
N GLU A 183 -36.42 -6.80 19.87
CA GLU A 183 -37.84 -6.44 19.77
C GLU A 183 -38.71 -7.69 19.59
N ALA A 184 -38.35 -8.59 18.67
CA ALA A 184 -39.07 -9.83 18.42
C ALA A 184 -39.09 -10.76 19.66
N ILE A 185 -37.98 -10.87 20.40
CA ILE A 185 -37.95 -11.65 21.66
C ILE A 185 -38.79 -10.99 22.74
N ARG A 186 -38.90 -9.66 22.75
CA ARG A 186 -39.71 -8.92 23.74
C ARG A 186 -41.21 -9.07 23.45
N GLU A 187 -41.59 -9.03 22.19
CA GLU A 187 -42.98 -9.22 21.75
C GLU A 187 -43.43 -10.67 21.94
N ASN A 188 -42.53 -11.63 21.75
CA ASN A 188 -42.82 -13.06 21.82
C ASN A 188 -42.39 -13.63 23.19
N GLN A 189 -43.27 -13.55 24.19
CA GLN A 189 -42.99 -13.98 25.58
C GLN A 189 -43.04 -15.50 25.79
N GLU A 190 -43.54 -16.25 24.82
CA GLU A 190 -43.65 -17.71 24.91
C GLU A 190 -42.31 -18.41 24.67
N LYS A 191 -42.06 -19.52 25.37
CA LYS A 191 -40.86 -20.37 25.18
C LYS A 191 -40.96 -21.21 23.89
N SER A 192 -41.34 -20.59 22.79
CA SER A 192 -41.44 -21.19 21.46
C SER A 192 -40.05 -21.57 20.91
N GLU A 193 -40.00 -22.55 20.01
CA GLU A 193 -38.80 -22.88 19.24
C GLU A 193 -38.28 -21.67 18.46
N GLU A 194 -39.15 -20.74 18.06
CA GLU A 194 -38.79 -19.49 17.39
C GLU A 194 -37.95 -18.58 18.28
N VAL A 195 -38.36 -18.39 19.55
CA VAL A 195 -37.59 -17.60 20.53
C VAL A 195 -36.24 -18.27 20.82
N ARG A 196 -36.17 -19.61 20.82
CA ARG A 196 -34.88 -20.32 20.93
C ARG A 196 -33.99 -20.11 19.70
N GLY A 197 -34.57 -20.09 18.50
CA GLY A 197 -33.87 -19.76 17.25
C GLY A 197 -33.30 -18.34 17.25
N LEU A 198 -34.13 -17.35 17.59
CA LEU A 198 -33.74 -15.95 17.73
C LEU A 198 -32.63 -15.74 18.75
N ARG A 199 -32.65 -16.48 19.88
CA ARG A 199 -31.56 -16.45 20.87
C ARG A 199 -30.24 -17.00 20.33
N ARG A 200 -30.27 -18.06 19.51
CA ARG A 200 -29.05 -18.57 18.85
C ARG A 200 -28.49 -17.56 17.86
N GLU A 201 -29.36 -16.97 17.04
CA GLU A 201 -28.98 -15.91 16.09
C GLU A 201 -28.40 -14.69 16.81
N ALA A 202 -28.96 -14.29 17.97
CA ALA A 202 -28.43 -13.20 18.78
C ALA A 202 -27.00 -13.46 19.29
N VAL A 203 -26.71 -14.70 19.71
CA VAL A 203 -25.35 -15.09 20.13
C VAL A 203 -24.38 -15.03 18.95
N GLU A 204 -24.77 -15.57 17.80
CA GLU A 204 -23.95 -15.52 16.58
C GLU A 204 -23.68 -14.07 16.13
N ASN A 205 -24.72 -13.22 16.13
CA ASN A 205 -24.60 -11.80 15.81
C ASN A 205 -23.66 -11.08 16.78
N LEU A 206 -23.72 -11.38 18.08
CA LEU A 206 -22.80 -10.80 19.07
C LEU A 206 -21.35 -11.21 18.80
N THR A 207 -21.10 -12.48 18.45
CA THR A 207 -19.74 -12.94 18.12
C THR A 207 -19.19 -12.24 16.87
N MET A 208 -20.03 -12.05 15.85
CA MET A 208 -19.67 -11.33 14.63
C MET A 208 -19.50 -9.83 14.87
N GLU A 209 -20.33 -9.22 15.71
CA GLU A 209 -20.22 -7.82 16.14
C GLU A 209 -18.85 -7.57 16.77
N ASN A 210 -18.50 -8.36 17.79
CA ASN A 210 -17.22 -8.25 18.51
C ASN A 210 -16.02 -8.46 17.58
N LEU A 211 -16.09 -9.43 16.66
CA LEU A 211 -15.03 -9.66 15.67
C LEU A 211 -14.86 -8.43 14.76
N THR A 212 -15.97 -7.90 14.24
CA THR A 212 -15.97 -6.77 13.31
C THR A 212 -15.47 -5.49 13.98
N GLU A 213 -15.89 -5.23 15.22
CA GLU A 213 -15.38 -4.11 16.03
C GLU A 213 -13.88 -4.25 16.29
N SER A 214 -13.41 -5.43 16.67
CA SER A 214 -12.00 -5.70 16.89
C SER A 214 -11.16 -5.45 15.64
N ILE A 215 -11.65 -5.89 14.47
CA ILE A 215 -11.01 -5.62 13.18
C ILE A 215 -10.93 -4.11 12.93
N LEU A 216 -12.03 -3.37 13.11
CA LEU A 216 -12.04 -1.92 12.87
C LEU A 216 -11.06 -1.16 13.77
N THR A 217 -11.01 -1.49 15.07
CA THR A 217 -10.04 -0.89 16.00
C THR A 217 -8.60 -1.21 15.60
N ARG A 218 -8.32 -2.47 15.25
CA ARG A 218 -6.99 -2.89 14.77
C ARG A 218 -6.60 -2.16 13.48
N LYS A 219 -7.52 -2.04 12.52
CA LYS A 219 -7.29 -1.29 11.29
C LYS A 219 -6.96 0.18 11.57
N GLU A 220 -7.66 0.81 12.51
CA GLU A 220 -7.38 2.19 12.90
C GLU A 220 -5.97 2.37 13.50
N THR A 221 -5.62 1.52 14.46
CA THR A 221 -4.31 1.55 15.12
C THR A 221 -3.19 1.26 14.13
N ALA A 222 -3.35 0.23 13.30
CA ALA A 222 -2.39 -0.13 12.25
C ALA A 222 -2.19 1.01 11.24
N GLN A 223 -3.27 1.66 10.80
CA GLN A 223 -3.20 2.81 9.89
C GLN A 223 -2.42 3.98 10.50
N LYS A 224 -2.70 4.35 11.76
CA LYS A 224 -2.00 5.44 12.46
C LYS A 224 -0.51 5.14 12.60
N HIS A 225 -0.16 3.94 13.07
CA HIS A 225 1.24 3.53 13.22
C HIS A 225 1.98 3.44 11.89
N PHE A 226 1.30 2.99 10.83
CA PHE A 226 1.89 2.88 9.51
C PHE A 226 2.22 4.27 8.93
N LEU A 227 1.25 5.19 8.92
CA LEU A 227 1.47 6.56 8.42
C LEU A 227 2.54 7.29 9.23
N ARG A 228 2.56 7.13 10.56
CA ARG A 228 3.61 7.70 11.42
C ARG A 228 5.00 7.19 11.03
N ARG A 229 5.14 5.88 10.79
CA ARG A 229 6.41 5.27 10.37
C ARG A 229 6.89 5.79 9.02
N LEU A 230 5.99 5.89 8.04
CA LEU A 230 6.34 6.42 6.71
C LEU A 230 6.84 7.86 6.79
N ASN A 231 6.11 8.73 7.49
CA ASN A 231 6.49 10.14 7.60
C ASN A 231 7.82 10.27 8.34
N TYR A 232 7.98 9.54 9.45
CA TYR A 232 9.21 9.57 10.21
C TYR A 232 10.43 9.08 9.43
N ALA A 233 10.28 8.02 8.62
CA ALA A 233 11.38 7.44 7.84
C ALA A 233 12.00 8.45 6.86
N TYR A 234 11.17 9.29 6.22
CA TYR A 234 11.68 10.34 5.34
C TYR A 234 12.12 11.58 6.12
N ASP A 235 11.27 12.11 7.00
CA ASP A 235 11.52 13.39 7.66
C ASP A 235 12.82 13.38 8.46
N PHE A 236 13.18 12.24 9.06
CA PHE A 236 14.41 12.10 9.84
C PHE A 236 15.68 12.13 8.97
N GLN A 237 15.62 11.65 7.73
CA GLN A 237 16.80 11.43 6.87
C GLN A 237 16.81 12.36 5.66
N LYS A 238 15.77 13.18 5.49
CA LYS A 238 15.56 14.05 4.34
C LYS A 238 16.77 14.94 4.07
N GLN A 239 17.34 15.54 5.12
CA GLN A 239 18.49 16.43 5.00
C GLN A 239 19.71 15.69 4.44
N ASP A 240 20.01 14.51 4.95
CA ASP A 240 21.15 13.69 4.51
C ASP A 240 20.99 13.20 3.07
N ILE A 241 19.77 12.75 2.72
CA ILE A 241 19.42 12.30 1.37
C ILE A 241 19.56 13.45 0.36
N GLU A 242 18.98 14.60 0.66
CA GLU A 242 18.99 15.76 -0.23
C GLU A 242 20.40 16.33 -0.37
N ALA A 243 21.19 16.38 0.70
CA ALA A 243 22.59 16.81 0.66
C ALA A 243 23.43 15.90 -0.24
N TYR A 244 23.36 14.58 -0.01
CA TYR A 244 24.10 13.60 -0.80
C TYR A 244 23.79 13.72 -2.30
N TYR A 245 22.52 13.77 -2.68
CA TYR A 245 22.14 13.86 -4.09
C TYR A 245 22.45 15.23 -4.70
N ARG A 246 22.45 16.31 -3.91
CA ARG A 246 22.88 17.63 -4.37
C ARG A 246 24.37 17.64 -4.72
N GLU A 247 25.23 17.10 -3.86
CA GLU A 247 26.67 16.98 -4.12
C GLU A 247 26.96 16.08 -5.32
N LYS A 248 26.24 14.97 -5.43
CA LYS A 248 26.38 14.05 -6.56
C LYS A 248 25.91 14.66 -7.89
N LYS A 249 24.86 15.49 -7.88
CA LYS A 249 24.43 16.28 -9.05
C LYS A 249 25.51 17.29 -9.45
N LYS A 250 26.09 18.00 -8.48
CA LYS A 250 27.13 19.00 -8.71
C LYS A 250 28.39 18.39 -9.31
N THR A 251 28.89 17.29 -8.73
CA THR A 251 30.08 16.58 -9.25
C THR A 251 29.87 16.07 -10.67
N LEU A 252 28.68 15.55 -11.00
CA LEU A 252 28.36 15.13 -12.37
C LEU A 252 28.32 16.30 -13.37
N GLN A 253 27.81 17.46 -12.95
CA GLN A 253 27.83 18.68 -13.76
C GLN A 253 29.27 19.14 -14.02
N GLU A 254 30.11 19.19 -12.98
CA GLU A 254 31.53 19.57 -13.10
C GLU A 254 32.32 18.61 -14.00
N THR A 255 32.04 17.30 -13.95
CA THR A 255 32.67 16.33 -14.88
C THR A 255 32.18 16.50 -16.31
N ALA A 256 30.88 16.77 -16.51
CA ALA A 256 30.33 17.00 -17.84
C ALA A 256 30.87 18.29 -18.47
N GLU A 257 31.02 19.37 -17.69
CA GLU A 257 31.60 20.64 -18.14
C GLU A 257 33.09 20.52 -18.50
N ARG A 258 33.84 19.63 -17.83
CA ARG A 258 35.25 19.33 -18.17
C ARG A 258 35.42 18.46 -19.41
N GLU A 259 34.39 17.69 -19.80
CA GLU A 259 34.40 16.82 -20.97
C GLU A 259 33.93 17.54 -22.25
N VAL A 260 33.42 18.77 -22.16
CA VAL A 260 33.19 19.62 -23.34
C VAL A 260 34.55 20.20 -23.77
N PRO A 261 35.11 19.82 -24.92
CA PRO A 261 36.35 20.43 -25.39
C PRO A 261 36.11 21.93 -25.61
N GLU A 262 37.01 22.77 -25.11
CA GLU A 262 37.19 24.13 -25.65
C GLU A 262 37.24 24.00 -27.17
N GLU A 263 36.28 24.60 -27.89
CA GLU A 263 36.38 24.76 -29.33
C GLU A 263 37.73 25.43 -29.61
N THR A 264 38.66 24.67 -30.18
CA THR A 264 39.89 25.19 -30.75
C THR A 264 39.53 26.33 -31.68
N GLU A 265 40.00 27.54 -31.35
CA GLU A 265 39.92 28.72 -32.21
C GLU A 265 40.30 28.34 -33.65
N PRO A 266 39.59 28.84 -34.67
CA PRO A 266 39.97 28.62 -36.05
C PRO A 266 41.33 29.28 -36.28
N GLY A 267 42.37 28.46 -36.33
CA GLY A 267 43.70 28.90 -36.71
C GLY A 267 43.66 29.53 -38.10
N ASP A 268 44.07 30.79 -38.16
CA ASP A 268 44.39 31.51 -39.39
C ASP A 268 45.38 30.70 -40.23
N GLU A 269 44.90 30.08 -41.32
CA GLU A 269 45.73 29.74 -42.45
C GLU A 269 45.59 30.84 -43.51
N ASN A 270 46.53 31.80 -43.51
CA ASN A 270 47.01 32.50 -44.70
C ASN A 270 48.30 33.25 -44.38
N GLY A 271 49.43 32.76 -44.92
CA GLY A 271 50.75 33.40 -44.84
C GLY A 271 51.86 32.51 -45.37
#